data_AF-A0A8K0V8R0-F1
#
_entry.id   AF-A0A8K0V8R0-F1
#
_cell.length_a   1.000
_cell.length_b   1.000
_cell.length_c   1.000
_cell.angle_alpha   90.00
_cell.angle_beta   90.00
_cell.angle_gamma   90.00
#
_symmetry.space_group_name_H-M   'P 1'
#
loop_
_entity.id
_entity.type
_entity.pdbx_description
1 polymer ?
#
loop_
_entity_poly.entity_id
_entity_poly.type
_entity_poly.pdbx_seq_one_letter_code
_entity_poly.pdbx_strand_id
1 'polypeptide(L)' 'MAEVTSLNRVRKERARAQKRAQADANAVKFGRSKAERLRDQAEAAKVRRDLDGARREEDRAE' A
#
# COMPACT_ATOMS: atom_id res chain seq x y z
N MET A 1 27.12 33.15 12.62
CA MET A 1 26.09 33.14 13.68
C MET A 1 25.47 31.76 13.68
N ALA A 2 25.53 31.03 14.80
CA ALA A 2 24.99 29.68 14.86
C ALA A 2 23.46 29.75 15.06
N GLU A 3 22.71 29.09 14.18
CA GLU A 3 21.26 29.00 14.32
C GLU A 3 20.94 28.01 15.45
N VAL A 4 20.50 28.54 16.59
CA VAL A 4 20.12 27.71 17.74
C VAL A 4 18.72 27.14 17.47
N THR A 5 18.67 26.02 16.76
CA THR A 5 17.41 25.31 16.51
C THR A 5 16.94 24.54 17.74
N SER A 6 15.69 24.78 18.15
CA SER A 6 15.08 24.08 19.28
C SER A 6 14.90 22.58 18.98
N LEU A 7 15.63 21.73 19.70
CA LEU A 7 15.53 20.27 19.61
C LEU A 7 14.11 19.75 19.89
N ASN A 8 13.35 20.46 20.73
CA ASN A 8 11.96 20.13 21.03
C ASN A 8 11.05 20.30 19.81
N ARG A 9 11.29 21.34 19.00
CA ARG A 9 10.54 21.57 17.76
C ARG A 9 10.82 20.46 16.75
N VAL A 10 12.08 20.12 16.56
CA VAL A 10 12.51 19.02 15.66
C VAL A 10 11.90 17.69 16.09
N ARG A 11 11.91 17.36 17.39
CA ARG A 11 11.28 16.13 17.91
C ARG A 11 9.77 16.10 17.66
N LYS A 12 9.08 17.22 17.87
CA LYS A 12 7.63 17.33 17.61
C LYS A 12 7.32 17.20 16.12
N GLU A 13 8.11 17.80 15.25
CA GLU A 13 7.96 17.68 13.79
C GLU A 13 8.17 16.24 13.32
N ARG A 14 9.22 15.56 13.82
CA ARG A 14 9.45 14.14 13.55
C ARG A 14 8.27 13.26 14.02
N ALA A 15 7.76 13.48 15.23
CA ALA A 15 6.63 12.73 15.75
C ALA A 15 5.34 12.95 14.93
N ARG A 16 5.10 14.18 14.46
CA ARG A 16 3.97 14.49 13.56
C ARG A 16 4.13 13.82 12.20
N ALA A 17 5.33 13.83 11.63
CA ALA A 17 5.61 13.17 10.35
C ALA A 17 5.38 11.66 10.43
N GLN A 18 5.87 11.01 11.49
CA GLN A 18 5.65 9.57 11.72
C GLN A 18 4.15 9.24 11.87
N LYS A 19 3.40 10.04 12.62
CA LYS A 19 1.94 9.85 12.77
C LYS A 19 1.20 9.97 11.43
N ARG A 20 1.60 10.91 10.56
CA ARG A 20 1.01 11.05 9.22
C ARG A 20 1.31 9.84 8.35
N ALA A 21 2.57 9.42 8.26
CA ALA A 21 2.94 8.23 7.50
C ALA A 21 2.21 6.97 7.95
N GLN A 22 1.99 6.80 9.26
CA GLN A 22 1.24 5.69 9.81
C GLN A 22 -0.26 5.79 9.51
N ALA A 23 -0.84 6.99 9.53
CA ALA A 23 -2.22 7.23 9.13
C ALA A 23 -2.43 6.91 7.64
N ASP A 24 -1.51 7.32 6.77
CA ASP A 24 -1.56 7.01 5.34
C ASP A 24 -1.45 5.50 5.09
N ALA A 25 -0.53 4.82 5.78
CA ALA A 25 -0.42 3.37 5.72
C ALA A 25 -1.70 2.66 6.19
N ASN A 26 -2.34 3.19 7.24
CA ASN A 26 -3.61 2.67 7.74
C ASN A 26 -4.79 3.00 6.82
N ALA A 27 -4.81 4.15 6.17
CA ALA A 27 -5.81 4.49 5.16
C ALA A 27 -5.71 3.56 3.95
N VAL A 28 -4.51 3.19 3.53
CA VAL A 28 -4.32 2.17 2.47
C VAL A 28 -4.77 0.79 2.96
N LYS A 29 -4.39 0.40 4.18
CA LYS A 29 -4.69 -0.94 4.73
C LYS A 29 -6.16 -1.15 5.10
N PHE A 30 -6.79 -0.12 5.66
CA PHE A 30 -8.12 -0.19 6.29
C PHE A 30 -9.14 0.75 5.66
N GLY A 31 -8.72 1.70 4.82
CA GLY A 31 -9.62 2.64 4.14
C GLY A 31 -10.35 2.05 2.93
N ARG A 32 -9.96 0.85 2.46
CA ARG A 32 -10.76 0.10 1.49
C ARG A 32 -11.94 -0.57 2.20
N SER A 33 -13.14 -0.19 1.78
CA SER A 33 -14.37 -0.84 2.22
C SER A 33 -14.36 -2.34 1.86
N LYS A 34 -15.19 -3.13 2.55
CA LYS A 34 -15.34 -4.56 2.24
C LYS A 34 -15.75 -4.78 0.77
N ALA A 35 -16.60 -3.90 0.23
CA ALA A 35 -17.07 -3.96 -1.14
C ALA A 35 -15.94 -3.74 -2.15
N GLU A 36 -15.09 -2.73 -1.94
CA GLU A 36 -13.94 -2.46 -2.82
C GLU A 36 -12.92 -3.60 -2.78
N ARG A 37 -12.62 -4.13 -1.59
CA ARG A 37 -11.72 -5.30 -1.46
C ARG A 37 -12.26 -6.52 -2.21
N LEU A 38 -13.56 -6.78 -2.15
CA LEU A 38 -14.19 -7.89 -2.87
C LEU A 38 -14.16 -7.66 -4.38
N ARG A 39 -14.38 -6.42 -4.84
CA ARG A 39 -14.29 -6.07 -6.25
C ARG A 39 -12.88 -6.30 -6.80
N ASP A 40 -11.86 -5.80 -6.10
CA ASP A 40 -10.46 -5.98 -6.47
C ASP A 40 -10.07 -7.47 -6.51
N GLN A 41 -10.54 -8.26 -5.52
CA GLN A 41 -10.29 -9.71 -5.49
C GLN A 41 -10.96 -10.44 -6.66
N ALA A 42 -12.20 -10.08 -7.00
CA ALA A 42 -12.93 -10.65 -8.13
C ALA A 42 -12.26 -10.30 -9.46
N GLU A 43 -11.82 -9.04 -9.63
CA GLU A 43 -11.05 -8.59 -10.79
C GLU A 43 -9.72 -9.37 -10.89
N ALA A 44 -8.96 -9.48 -9.80
CA ALA A 44 -7.71 -10.23 -9.78
C ALA A 44 -7.91 -11.73 -10.07
N ALA A 45 -8.99 -12.33 -9.58
CA ALA A 45 -9.35 -13.72 -9.88
C ALA A 45 -9.73 -13.90 -11.35
N LYS A 46 -10.46 -12.95 -11.95
CA LYS A 46 -10.76 -12.97 -13.38
C LYS A 46 -9.47 -12.90 -14.20
N VAL A 47 -8.61 -11.93 -13.93
CA VAL A 47 -7.32 -11.77 -14.63
C VAL A 47 -6.47 -13.02 -14.52
N ARG A 48 -6.37 -13.64 -13.34
CA ARG A 48 -5.65 -14.92 -13.18
C ARG A 48 -6.22 -16.02 -14.06
N ARG A 49 -7.54 -16.22 -14.05
CA ARG A 49 -8.19 -17.22 -14.91
C ARG A 49 -7.96 -16.95 -16.40
N ASP A 50 -8.05 -15.69 -16.80
CA ASP A 50 -7.83 -15.28 -18.20
C ASP A 50 -6.37 -15.57 -18.61
N LEU A 51 -5.39 -15.29 -17.74
CA LEU A 51 -3.99 -15.63 -17.96
C LEU A 51 -3.75 -17.14 -17.97
N ASP A 52 -4.30 -17.88 -17.02
CA ASP A 52 -4.16 -19.33 -16.93
C ASP A 52 -4.76 -20.03 -18.16
N GLY A 53 -5.89 -19.53 -18.67
CA GLY A 53 -6.51 -20.01 -19.91
C GLY A 53 -5.74 -19.62 -21.17
N ALA A 54 -4.97 -18.52 -21.13
CA ALA A 54 -4.14 -18.05 -22.24
C ALA A 54 -2.72 -18.64 -22.23
N ARG A 55 -2.29 -19.29 -21.14
CA ARG A 55 -0.97 -19.96 -21.03
C ARG A 55 -0.86 -21.09 -22.05
N ARG A 56 0.24 -21.08 -22.82
CA ARG A 56 0.56 -22.14 -23.80
C ARG A 56 1.32 -23.27 -23.10
N GLU A 57 1.32 -24.45 -23.71
CA GLU A 57 1.88 -25.67 -23.11
C GLU A 57 3.38 -25.56 -22.77
N GLU A 58 4.15 -24.71 -23.47
CA GLU A 58 5.56 -24.43 -23.17
C GLU A 58 5.77 -23.78 -21.78
N ASP A 59 4.82 -23.00 -21.27
CA ASP A 59 4.90 -22.35 -19.95
C ASP A 59 4.55 -23.30 -18.79
N ARG A 60 4.06 -24.52 -19.08
CA ARG A 60 3.61 -25.51 -18.09
C ARG A 60 4.64 -26.61 -17.84
N ALA A 61 5.73 -26.63 -18.61
CA ALA A 61 6.76 -27.68 -18.62
C ALA A 61 8.11 -27.27 -17.99
N GLU A 62 8.23 -26.07 -17.43
CA GLU A 62 9.30 -25.66 -16.49
C GLU A 62 8.81 -25.70 -15.05
#